data_AF-A0A1F8WIV1-F1
#
_entry.id   AF-A0A1F8WIV1-F1
#
_cell.length_a   1.000
_cell.length_b   1.000
_cell.length_c   1.000
_cell.angle_alpha   90.00
_cell.angle_beta   90.00
_cell.angle_gamma   90.00
#
_symmetry.space_group_name_H-M   'P 1'
#
loop_
_entity.id
_entity.type
_entity.pdbx_description
1 polymer ?
#
loop_
_entity_poly.entity_id
_entity_poly.type
_entity_poly.pdbx_seq_one_letter_code
_entity_poly.pdbx_strand_id
1 'polypeptide(L)'
;MTGAIILGLWFFIHHQQKGFFDRLSRLLTRFGFKKHLTESVQEKIQVLDKRISGFYRRHPIYFVLVLSFHFLARLLGVLEIYLIARFLDIPLGAMGALFLASLTILVNLVFVFIPGSMGVLEGAYGALFSVMGLNPVTGVAIQLVRRLRTLFWVLIGLGFMLTYYKLKKPKKRESAHG
;
A
#
# COMPACT_ATOMS: atom_id res chain seq x y z
N MET A 1 -5.77 14.15 21.78
CA MET A 1 -5.41 12.90 21.04
C MET A 1 -4.55 13.17 19.80
N THR A 2 -4.80 14.24 19.03
CA THR A 2 -3.97 14.68 17.89
C THR A 2 -2.53 15.05 18.24
N GLY A 3 -2.29 15.68 19.39
CA GLY A 3 -0.93 16.03 19.86
C GLY A 3 -0.03 14.82 20.11
N ALA A 4 -0.57 13.70 20.59
CA ALA A 4 0.18 12.47 20.81
C ALA A 4 0.57 11.78 19.49
N ILE A 5 -0.23 11.94 18.44
CA ILE A 5 0.08 11.43 17.11
C ILE A 5 1.16 12.30 16.47
N ILE A 6 1.11 13.62 16.63
CA ILE A 6 2.14 14.53 16.11
C ILE A 6 3.46 14.33 16.86
N LEU A 7 3.43 14.19 18.19
CA LEU A 7 4.60 13.86 18.99
C LEU A 7 5.13 12.45 18.71
N GLY A 8 4.24 11.48 18.49
CA GLY A 8 4.60 10.12 18.10
C GLY A 8 5.23 10.07 16.71
N LEU A 9 4.69 10.82 15.74
CA LEU A 9 5.27 10.98 14.42
C LEU A 9 6.60 11.74 14.52
N TRP A 10 6.68 12.86 15.25
CA TRP A 10 7.93 13.60 15.44
C TRP A 10 9.00 12.76 16.12
N PHE A 11 8.66 12.02 17.18
CA PHE A 11 9.54 11.08 17.87
C PHE A 11 9.95 9.92 16.97
N PHE A 12 9.02 9.35 16.20
CA PHE A 12 9.30 8.30 15.22
C PHE A 12 10.21 8.80 14.10
N ILE A 13 10.03 10.03 13.63
CA ILE A 13 10.86 10.68 12.60
C ILE A 13 12.26 10.94 13.15
N HIS A 14 12.37 11.42 14.39
CA HIS A 14 13.65 11.65 15.05
C HIS A 14 14.39 10.33 15.38
N HIS A 15 13.64 9.27 15.68
CA HIS A 15 14.20 7.96 16.07
C HIS A 15 14.45 7.00 14.90
N GLN A 16 13.69 7.12 13.80
CA GLN A 16 13.89 6.36 12.54
C GLN A 16 15.26 6.64 11.91
N GLN A 17 15.83 7.83 12.12
CA GLN A 17 17.12 8.22 11.54
C GLN A 17 18.36 7.65 12.27
N LYS A 18 18.20 6.93 13.39
CA LYS A 18 19.33 6.38 14.18
C LYS A 18 19.24 4.87 14.40
N GLY A 19 19.00 4.11 13.33
CA GLY A 19 19.26 2.67 13.31
C GLY A 19 18.04 1.78 13.58
N PHE A 20 16.91 2.05 12.93
CA PHE A 20 15.79 1.10 12.89
C PHE A 20 16.19 -0.18 12.13
N PHE A 21 16.83 -0.06 10.97
CA PHE A 21 17.33 -1.22 10.21
C PHE A 21 18.49 -1.93 10.93
N ASP A 22 19.36 -1.18 11.60
CA ASP A 22 20.44 -1.72 12.43
C ASP A 22 19.92 -2.41 13.71
N ARG A 23 18.79 -1.95 14.27
CA ARG A 23 18.14 -2.61 15.41
C ARG A 23 17.31 -3.80 14.96
N LEU A 24 16.64 -3.72 13.82
CA LEU A 24 15.89 -4.82 13.22
C LEU A 24 16.82 -5.95 12.79
N SER A 25 17.97 -5.64 12.19
CA SER A 25 19.01 -6.63 11.86
C SER A 25 19.57 -7.27 13.13
N ARG A 26 19.87 -6.49 14.17
CA ARG A 26 20.31 -7.02 15.47
C ARG A 26 19.25 -7.88 16.17
N LEU A 27 17.98 -7.48 16.11
CA LEU A 27 16.86 -8.23 16.69
C LEU A 27 16.61 -9.55 15.92
N LEU A 28 16.70 -9.51 14.59
CA LEU A 28 16.60 -10.69 13.72
C LEU A 28 17.81 -11.64 13.91
N THR A 29 19.01 -11.12 14.13
CA THR A 29 20.17 -11.95 14.49
C THR A 29 20.05 -12.56 15.89
N ARG A 30 19.32 -11.91 16.81
CA ARG A 30 19.04 -12.43 18.14
C ARG A 30 18.02 -13.57 18.14
N PHE A 31 17.13 -13.60 17.14
CA PHE A 31 16.14 -14.65 16.93
C PHE A 31 16.63 -15.83 16.07
N GLY A 32 17.94 -15.95 15.81
CA GLY A 32 18.54 -17.18 15.27
C GLY A 32 18.60 -17.31 13.74
N PHE A 33 18.25 -16.28 12.97
CA PHE A 33 18.33 -16.28 11.49
C PHE A 33 19.76 -16.07 10.93
N LYS A 34 20.78 -16.64 11.58
CA LYS A 34 22.20 -16.47 11.20
C LYS A 34 22.57 -17.10 9.85
N LYS A 35 21.78 -18.06 9.34
CA LYS A 35 22.29 -18.99 8.31
C LYS A 35 22.02 -18.58 6.86
N HIS A 36 21.28 -17.51 6.57
CA HIS A 36 20.86 -17.16 5.20
C HIS A 36 21.05 -15.68 4.80
N LEU A 37 21.73 -14.88 5.61
CA LEU A 37 22.08 -13.49 5.26
C LEU A 37 23.53 -13.45 4.78
N THR A 38 23.74 -13.79 3.50
CA THR A 38 25.03 -13.65 2.81
C THR A 38 25.57 -12.22 2.92
N GLU A 39 26.90 -12.05 2.99
CA GLU A 39 27.56 -10.73 3.10
C GLU A 39 27.10 -9.72 2.05
N SER A 40 26.78 -10.19 0.84
CA SER A 40 26.25 -9.38 -0.27
C SER A 40 24.85 -8.80 -0.01
N VAL A 41 24.02 -9.45 0.81
CA VAL A 41 22.70 -8.93 1.22
C VAL A 41 22.87 -7.85 2.29
N GLN A 42 23.79 -8.04 3.23
CA GLN A 42 24.08 -7.03 4.25
C GLN A 42 24.65 -5.75 3.66
N GLU A 43 25.58 -5.85 2.70
CA GLU A 43 26.15 -4.69 2.03
C GLU A 43 25.09 -3.89 1.24
N LYS A 44 24.20 -4.58 0.50
CA LYS A 44 23.07 -3.94 -0.20
C LYS A 44 22.12 -3.24 0.75
N ILE A 45 21.82 -3.84 1.91
CA ILE A 45 20.98 -3.23 2.94
C ILE A 45 21.65 -1.96 3.48
N GLN A 46 22.96 -1.98 3.76
CA GLN A 46 23.69 -0.81 4.26
C GLN A 46 23.78 0.32 3.22
N VAL A 47 23.95 -0.01 1.94
CA VAL A 47 23.95 0.98 0.85
C VAL A 47 22.57 1.62 0.68
N LEU A 48 21.50 0.81 0.76
CA LEU A 48 20.13 1.31 0.75
C LEU A 48 19.87 2.21 1.97
N ASP A 49 20.25 1.78 3.17
CA ASP A 49 20.06 2.55 4.40
C ASP A 49 20.81 3.89 4.34
N LYS A 50 22.05 3.91 3.86
CA LYS A 50 22.82 5.16 3.66
C LYS A 50 22.17 6.09 2.63
N ARG A 51 21.60 5.55 1.53
CA ARG A 51 20.89 6.37 0.52
C ARG A 51 19.58 6.92 1.05
N ILE A 52 18.80 6.11 1.75
CA ILE A 52 17.52 6.48 2.34
C ILE A 52 17.73 7.51 3.46
N SER A 53 18.67 7.26 4.37
CA SER A 53 19.12 8.19 5.42
C SER A 53 19.61 9.52 4.83
N GLY A 54 20.47 9.46 3.82
CA GLY A 54 21.01 10.65 3.15
C GLY A 54 19.96 11.49 2.42
N PHE A 55 18.89 10.85 1.92
CA PHE A 55 17.74 11.53 1.31
C PHE A 55 16.86 12.21 2.36
N TYR A 56 16.52 11.50 3.44
CA TYR A 56 15.69 12.07 4.52
C TYR A 56 16.36 13.21 5.27
N ARG A 57 17.70 13.20 5.37
CA ARG A 57 18.46 14.28 6.04
C ARG A 57 18.60 15.53 5.19
N ARG A 58 18.59 15.40 3.86
CA ARG A 58 18.71 16.54 2.92
C ARG A 58 17.37 17.17 2.56
N HIS A 59 16.27 16.41 2.64
CA HIS A 59 14.96 16.84 2.15
C HIS A 59 13.81 16.50 3.13
N PRO A 60 13.81 17.04 4.37
CA PRO A 60 12.80 16.72 5.37
C PRO A 60 11.37 17.13 4.94
N ILE A 61 11.24 18.22 4.18
CA ILE A 61 9.95 18.70 3.66
C ILE A 61 9.30 17.69 2.72
N TYR A 62 10.07 17.13 1.79
CA TYR A 62 9.57 16.14 0.82
C TYR A 62 9.12 14.86 1.52
N PHE A 63 9.80 14.46 2.58
CA PHE A 63 9.40 13.31 3.39
C PHE A 63 8.06 13.55 4.09
N VAL A 64 7.87 14.73 4.72
CA VAL A 64 6.58 15.08 5.34
C VAL A 64 5.48 15.09 4.28
N LEU A 65 5.73 15.68 3.10
CA LEU A 65 4.76 15.68 1.99
C LEU A 65 4.37 14.26 1.57
N VAL A 66 5.35 13.38 1.32
CA VAL A 66 5.07 11.98 0.93
C VAL A 66 4.26 11.26 2.00
N LEU A 67 4.62 11.44 3.28
CA LEU A 67 3.89 10.83 4.39
C LEU A 67 2.46 11.37 4.49
N SER A 68 2.27 12.68 4.33
CA SER A 68 0.95 13.33 4.29
C SER A 68 0.11 12.83 3.13
N PHE A 69 0.66 12.75 1.92
CA PHE A 69 -0.05 12.20 0.75
C PHE A 69 -0.43 10.74 0.96
N HIS A 70 0.47 9.93 1.53
CA HIS A 70 0.18 8.53 1.84
C HIS A 70 -0.96 8.41 2.85
N PHE A 71 -0.91 9.20 3.92
CA PHE A 71 -1.95 9.22 4.95
C PHE A 71 -3.29 9.72 4.38
N LEU A 72 -3.28 10.76 3.56
CA LEU A 72 -4.48 11.30 2.94
C LEU A 72 -5.09 10.30 1.96
N ALA A 73 -4.28 9.66 1.11
CA ALA A 73 -4.72 8.57 0.24
C ALA A 73 -5.35 7.43 1.05
N ARG A 74 -4.80 7.14 2.23
CA ARG A 74 -5.35 6.13 3.13
C ARG A 74 -6.71 6.54 3.70
N LEU A 75 -6.87 7.79 4.13
CA LEU A 75 -8.16 8.33 4.57
C LEU A 75 -9.19 8.33 3.45
N LEU A 76 -8.79 8.70 2.23
CA LEU A 76 -9.65 8.60 1.05
C LEU A 76 -10.10 7.15 0.79
N GLY A 77 -9.25 6.16 1.05
CA GLY A 77 -9.64 4.75 0.97
C GLY A 77 -10.67 4.32 2.01
N VAL A 78 -10.65 4.92 3.21
CA VAL A 78 -11.70 4.71 4.24
C VAL A 78 -13.00 5.40 3.80
N LEU A 79 -12.88 6.65 3.36
CA LEU A 79 -14.00 7.45 2.88
C LEU A 79 -14.68 6.76 1.70
N GLU A 80 -13.93 6.18 0.77
CA GLU A 80 -14.44 5.39 -0.33
C GLU A 80 -15.33 4.24 0.17
N ILE A 81 -14.85 3.42 1.12
CA ILE A 81 -15.63 2.30 1.65
C ILE A 81 -16.93 2.82 2.28
N TYR A 82 -16.83 3.91 3.04
CA TYR A 82 -18.00 4.54 3.64
C TYR A 82 -18.99 5.02 2.58
N LEU A 83 -18.53 5.73 1.54
CA LEU A 83 -19.38 6.22 0.45
C LEU A 83 -20.03 5.07 -0.33
N ILE A 84 -19.29 4.00 -0.64
CA ILE A 84 -19.85 2.81 -1.28
C ILE A 84 -20.98 2.24 -0.41
N ALA A 85 -20.75 2.11 0.90
CA ALA A 85 -21.77 1.60 1.80
C ALA A 85 -23.00 2.51 1.84
N ARG A 86 -22.83 3.84 1.85
CA ARG A 86 -23.93 4.81 1.79
C ARG A 86 -24.70 4.75 0.47
N PHE A 87 -24.02 4.60 -0.66
CA PHE A 87 -24.68 4.48 -1.97
C PHE A 87 -25.45 3.16 -2.14
N LEU A 88 -25.02 2.10 -1.45
CA LEU A 88 -25.70 0.81 -1.43
C LEU A 88 -26.75 0.69 -0.30
N ASP A 89 -27.03 1.78 0.41
CA ASP A 89 -27.93 1.84 1.57
C ASP A 89 -27.60 0.80 2.67
N ILE A 90 -26.31 0.52 2.85
CA ILE A 90 -25.81 -0.40 3.87
C ILE A 90 -25.64 0.40 5.18
N PRO A 91 -26.14 -0.12 6.33
CA PRO A 91 -26.02 0.55 7.63
C PRO A 91 -24.61 0.41 8.23
N LEU A 92 -23.58 0.79 7.47
CA LEU A 92 -22.18 0.77 7.89
C LEU A 92 -21.74 2.18 8.32
N GLY A 93 -21.38 2.34 9.60
CA GLY A 93 -20.79 3.57 10.11
C GLY A 93 -19.34 3.79 9.68
N ALA A 94 -18.81 4.99 9.92
CA ALA A 94 -17.42 5.35 9.60
C ALA A 94 -16.38 4.43 10.28
N MET A 95 -16.65 3.99 11.51
CA MET A 95 -15.78 3.04 12.22
C MET A 95 -15.75 1.67 11.54
N GLY A 96 -16.90 1.18 11.04
CA GLY A 96 -16.98 -0.05 10.27
C GLY A 96 -16.18 0.04 8.96
N ALA A 97 -16.25 1.17 8.26
CA ALA A 97 -15.43 1.44 7.08
C ALA A 97 -13.93 1.45 7.41
N LEU A 98 -13.53 2.03 8.55
CA LEU A 98 -12.14 2.01 9.02
C LEU A 98 -11.67 0.59 9.33
N PHE A 99 -12.51 -0.24 9.95
CA PHE A 99 -12.19 -1.65 10.21
C PHE A 99 -12.01 -2.43 8.92
N LEU A 100 -12.91 -2.30 7.94
CA LEU A 100 -12.74 -2.91 6.63
C LEU A 100 -11.45 -2.46 5.93
N ALA A 101 -11.17 -1.15 5.96
CA ALA A 101 -9.96 -0.62 5.38
C ALA A 101 -8.73 -1.26 6.01
N SER A 102 -8.70 -1.39 7.33
CA SER A 102 -7.61 -1.96 8.13
C SER A 102 -7.45 -3.45 7.89
N LEU A 103 -8.58 -4.17 7.79
CA LEU A 103 -8.61 -5.58 7.43
C LEU A 103 -7.94 -5.83 6.09
N THR A 104 -8.14 -4.97 5.08
CA THR A 104 -7.45 -5.08 3.79
C THR A 104 -5.92 -5.04 3.94
N ILE A 105 -5.38 -4.19 4.83
CA ILE A 105 -3.93 -4.16 5.07
C ILE A 105 -3.47 -5.47 5.66
N LEU A 106 -4.17 -5.96 6.69
CA LEU A 106 -3.80 -7.20 7.37
C LEU A 106 -3.84 -8.40 6.41
N VAL A 107 -4.91 -8.50 5.61
CA VAL A 107 -5.05 -9.54 4.59
C VAL A 107 -3.94 -9.44 3.56
N ASN A 108 -3.67 -8.26 3.01
CA ASN A 108 -2.59 -8.13 2.02
C ASN A 108 -1.21 -8.46 2.59
N LEU A 109 -0.99 -8.18 3.89
CA LEU A 109 0.26 -8.51 4.57
C LEU A 109 0.44 -10.02 4.74
N VAL A 110 -0.60 -10.71 5.19
CA VAL A 110 -0.55 -12.16 5.45
C VAL A 110 -0.62 -12.97 4.15
N PHE A 111 -1.44 -12.54 3.20
CA PHE A 111 -1.73 -13.25 1.96
C PHE A 111 -1.00 -12.64 0.75
N VAL A 112 0.20 -12.10 0.95
CA VAL A 112 1.02 -11.47 -0.11
C VAL A 112 1.34 -12.44 -1.26
N PHE A 113 1.36 -13.75 -0.99
CA PHE A 113 1.58 -14.79 -1.98
C PHE A 113 0.36 -15.07 -2.88
N ILE A 114 -0.80 -14.48 -2.58
CA ILE A 114 -2.02 -14.58 -3.40
C ILE A 114 -2.15 -13.32 -4.24
N PRO A 115 -1.99 -13.40 -5.58
CA PRO A 115 -2.07 -12.23 -6.45
C PRO A 115 -3.40 -11.50 -6.31
N GLY A 116 -3.33 -10.21 -5.98
CA GLY A 116 -4.51 -9.36 -5.79
C GLY A 116 -5.47 -9.84 -4.69
N SER A 117 -5.02 -10.75 -3.82
CA SER A 117 -5.80 -11.38 -2.74
C SER A 117 -7.21 -11.79 -3.19
N MET A 118 -7.29 -12.38 -4.40
CA MET A 118 -8.54 -12.81 -5.01
C MET A 118 -9.23 -13.90 -4.15
N GLY A 119 -10.53 -13.74 -3.92
CA GLY A 119 -11.32 -14.63 -3.05
C GLY A 119 -11.10 -14.37 -1.56
N VAL A 120 -9.88 -14.08 -1.13
CA VAL A 120 -9.56 -13.84 0.30
C VAL A 120 -10.21 -12.56 0.81
N LEU A 121 -10.10 -11.44 0.08
CA LEU A 121 -10.66 -10.17 0.54
C LEU A 121 -12.19 -10.17 0.54
N GLU A 122 -12.81 -10.85 -0.42
CA GLU A 122 -14.25 -11.04 -0.50
C GLU A 122 -14.76 -11.84 0.70
N GLY A 123 -14.10 -12.96 0.99
CA GLY A 123 -14.39 -13.77 2.18
C GLY A 123 -14.16 -12.99 3.47
N ALA A 124 -13.06 -12.24 3.57
CA ALA A 124 -12.74 -11.44 4.75
C ALA A 124 -13.76 -10.31 5.00
N TYR A 125 -14.20 -9.62 3.94
CA TYR A 125 -15.21 -8.57 4.05
C TYR A 125 -16.57 -9.16 4.44
N GLY A 126 -16.99 -10.26 3.81
CA GLY A 126 -18.21 -10.97 4.19
C GLY A 126 -18.16 -11.47 5.63
N ALA A 127 -17.06 -12.07 6.06
CA ALA A 127 -16.88 -12.56 7.43
C ALA A 127 -16.91 -11.42 8.47
N LEU A 128 -16.26 -10.28 8.20
CA LEU A 128 -16.31 -9.14 9.12
C LEU A 128 -17.74 -8.59 9.22
N PHE A 129 -18.50 -8.59 8.12
CA PHE A 129 -19.91 -8.21 8.14
C PHE A 129 -20.75 -9.15 9.00
N SER A 130 -20.54 -10.47 8.89
CA SER A 130 -21.18 -11.44 9.78
C SER A 130 -20.91 -11.14 11.26
N VAL A 131 -19.66 -10.83 11.60
CA VAL A 131 -19.24 -10.49 12.97
C VAL A 131 -19.86 -9.18 13.45
N MET A 132 -20.09 -8.23 12.55
CA MET A 132 -20.77 -6.96 12.85
C MET A 132 -22.31 -7.09 12.93
N GLY A 133 -22.87 -8.29 12.73
CA GLY A 133 -24.31 -8.51 12.67
C GLY A 133 -24.96 -7.95 11.40
N LEU A 134 -24.18 -7.72 10.34
CA LEU A 134 -24.62 -7.23 9.04
C LEU A 134 -24.72 -8.35 8.02
N ASN A 135 -25.45 -8.11 6.92
CA ASN A 135 -25.57 -9.09 5.84
C ASN A 135 -24.21 -9.34 5.16
N PRO A 136 -23.65 -10.56 5.18
CA PRO A 136 -22.33 -10.87 4.62
C PRO A 136 -22.22 -10.57 3.12
N VAL A 137 -23.32 -10.74 2.38
CA VAL A 137 -23.40 -10.47 0.93
C VAL A 137 -23.07 -9.00 0.64
N THR A 138 -23.49 -8.09 1.51
CA THR A 138 -23.24 -6.65 1.35
C THR A 138 -21.77 -6.29 1.58
N GLY A 139 -21.06 -7.01 2.46
CA GLY A 139 -19.61 -6.89 2.63
C GLY A 139 -18.85 -7.32 1.37
N VAL A 140 -19.26 -8.44 0.77
CA VAL A 140 -18.72 -8.91 -0.52
C VAL A 140 -18.98 -7.89 -1.61
N ALA A 141 -20.19 -7.32 -1.68
CA ALA A 141 -20.55 -6.30 -2.67
C ALA A 141 -19.64 -5.07 -2.60
N ILE A 142 -19.37 -4.55 -1.39
CA ILE A 142 -18.42 -3.43 -1.21
C ILE A 142 -17.05 -3.77 -1.81
N GLN A 143 -16.53 -4.97 -1.53
CA GLN A 143 -15.22 -5.37 -2.04
C GLN A 143 -15.21 -5.52 -3.57
N LEU A 144 -16.30 -6.01 -4.17
CA LEU A 144 -16.45 -6.11 -5.62
C LEU A 144 -16.44 -4.74 -6.29
N VAL A 145 -17.19 -3.77 -5.75
CA VAL A 145 -17.19 -2.38 -6.27
C VAL A 145 -15.77 -1.79 -6.27
N ARG A 146 -15.01 -2.04 -5.20
CA ARG A 146 -13.62 -1.58 -5.12
C ARG A 146 -12.70 -2.24 -6.15
N ARG A 147 -12.93 -3.52 -6.46
CA ARG A 147 -12.22 -4.20 -7.55
C ARG A 147 -12.55 -3.62 -8.91
N LEU A 148 -13.83 -3.35 -9.18
CA LEU A 148 -14.25 -2.71 -10.44
C LEU A 148 -13.55 -1.37 -10.64
N ARG A 149 -13.47 -0.55 -9.59
CA ARG A 149 -12.70 0.70 -9.61
C ARG A 149 -11.21 0.47 -9.86
N THR A 150 -10.58 -0.53 -9.24
CA THR A 150 -9.16 -0.85 -9.53
C THR A 150 -8.98 -1.26 -10.99
N LEU A 151 -9.86 -2.12 -11.52
CA LEU A 151 -9.83 -2.54 -12.92
C LEU A 151 -9.99 -1.35 -13.87
N PHE A 152 -10.90 -0.42 -13.56
CA PHE A 152 -11.07 0.82 -14.31
C PHE A 152 -9.76 1.61 -14.41
N TRP A 153 -9.03 1.82 -13.31
CA TRP A 153 -7.74 2.51 -13.32
C TRP A 153 -6.65 1.73 -14.06
N VAL A 154 -6.64 0.39 -13.93
CA VAL A 154 -5.70 -0.47 -14.68
C VAL A 154 -5.91 -0.32 -16.18
N LEU A 155 -7.17 -0.32 -16.65
CA LEU A 155 -7.51 -0.17 -18.06
C LEU A 155 -7.09 1.21 -18.60
N ILE A 156 -7.32 2.28 -17.82
CA ILE A 156 -6.86 3.62 -18.16
C ILE A 156 -5.33 3.65 -18.30
N GLY A 157 -4.61 3.11 -17.32
CA GLY A 157 -3.15 3.05 -17.34
C GLY A 157 -2.59 2.28 -18.54
N LEU A 158 -3.20 1.13 -18.87
CA LEU A 158 -2.87 0.35 -20.06
C LEU A 158 -3.13 1.13 -21.35
N GLY A 159 -4.25 1.84 -21.45
CA GLY A 159 -4.57 2.70 -22.59
C GLY A 159 -3.51 3.79 -22.83
N PHE A 160 -3.09 4.48 -21.77
CA PHE A 160 -1.99 5.44 -21.84
C PHE A 160 -0.68 4.81 -22.26
N MET A 161 -0.32 3.65 -21.68
CA MET A 161 0.93 2.95 -21.99
C MET A 161 0.99 2.50 -23.45
N LEU A 162 -0.11 1.95 -23.98
CA LEU A 162 -0.20 1.53 -25.38
C LEU A 162 -0.09 2.72 -26.34
N THR A 163 -0.73 3.84 -26.00
CA THR A 163 -0.65 5.07 -26.80
C THR A 163 0.79 5.60 -26.82
N TYR A 164 1.44 5.67 -25.66
CA TYR A 164 2.83 6.09 -25.54
C TYR A 164 3.79 5.15 -26.30
N TYR A 165 3.58 3.83 -26.25
CA TYR A 165 4.40 2.86 -26.97
C TYR A 165 4.24 2.99 -28.49
N LYS A 166 3.02 3.25 -28.98
CA LYS A 166 2.77 3.51 -30.41
C LYS A 166 3.50 4.78 -30.90
N LEU A 167 3.56 5.83 -30.09
CA LEU A 167 4.26 7.08 -30.42
C LEU A 167 5.79 6.90 -30.45
N LYS A 168 6.35 5.95 -29.70
CA LYS A 168 7.80 5.72 -29.60
C LYS A 168 8.35 4.69 -30.60
N LYS A 169 7.51 4.01 -31.39
CA LYS A 169 8.01 3.08 -32.42
C LYS A 169 8.76 3.89 -33.50
N PRO A 170 10.07 3.68 -33.72
CA PRO A 170 10.77 4.34 -34.80
C PRO A 170 10.18 3.88 -36.12
N LYS A 171 9.80 4.83 -36.98
CA LYS A 171 9.32 4.58 -38.34
C LYS A 171 10.37 3.71 -39.04
N LYS A 172 10.03 2.45 -39.32
CA LYS A 172 10.89 1.49 -40.02
C LYS A 172 11.32 2.19 -41.31
N ARG A 173 12.62 2.47 -41.48
CA ARG A 173 13.16 3.08 -42.70
C ARG A 173 12.70 2.20 -43.85
N GLU A 174 11.76 2.70 -44.65
CA GLU A 174 11.46 2.12 -45.95
C GLU A 174 12.77 2.10 -46.72
N SER A 175 13.16 0.88 -47.04
CA SER A 175 14.27 0.52 -47.90
C SER A 175 14.09 1.21 -49.25
N ALA A 176 14.70 2.37 -49.41
CA ALA A 176 15.11 2.88 -50.71
C ALA A 176 16.26 1.98 -51.21
N HIS A 177 15.91 0.82 -51.76
CA HIS A 177 16.64 0.26 -52.89
C HIS A 177 15.90 0.80 -54.13
N GLY A 178 16.47 1.85 -54.70
CA GLY A 178 16.21 2.34 -56.05
C GLY A 178 17.55 2.53 -56.72
#